data_AF-A0A527VV06-F1
#
_entry.id   AF-A0A527VV06-F1
#
_cell.length_a   1.000
_cell.length_b   1.000
_cell.length_c   1.000
_cell.angle_alpha   90.00
_cell.angle_beta   90.00
_cell.angle_gamma   90.00
#
_symmetry.space_group_name_H-M   'P 1'
#
loop_
_entity.id
_entity.type
_entity.pdbx_description
1 polymer ?
#
loop_
_entity_poly.entity_id
_entity_poly.type
_entity_poly.pdbx_seq_one_letter_code
_entity_poly.pdbx_strand_id
1 'polypeptide(L)'
;AGHPGEDALKAFGAAAASSGAVGLFHIAGVTPEAPDVAAILAGPEPEAVIRVTPEMVAKARAGLSTAAAAKTIDAVAIGSPHLSHAEFDSLERLIAGRQLAVPVYACTGRHALALLEKDGRRKRLEASGVVIVADTCVVVTPIMPDIGNGVLMTNSGKFAHYAPGNTGYAVLYASLADCVESAVLGKPVFTDVAA
;
A
#
# COMPACT_ATOMS: atom_id res chain seq x y z
N ALA A 1 -11.82 9.74 -20.58
CA ALA A 1 -12.00 9.34 -19.17
C ALA A 1 -10.93 8.30 -18.85
N GLY A 2 -10.21 8.52 -17.75
CA GLY A 2 -8.79 8.18 -17.63
C GLY A 2 -8.50 6.75 -17.20
N HIS A 3 -7.52 6.15 -17.85
CA HIS A 3 -6.83 4.95 -17.38
C HIS A 3 -6.33 5.16 -15.94
N PRO A 4 -6.54 4.22 -14.99
CA PRO A 4 -6.24 4.42 -13.57
C PRO A 4 -4.74 4.54 -13.25
N GLY A 5 -3.88 4.13 -14.20
CA GLY A 5 -2.43 4.13 -14.06
C GLY A 5 -1.91 2.82 -13.48
N GLU A 6 -0.66 2.49 -13.77
CA GLU A 6 -0.05 1.21 -13.38
C GLU A 6 0.00 0.99 -11.87
N ASP A 7 0.24 2.06 -11.08
CA ASP A 7 0.33 1.95 -9.62
C ASP A 7 -1.02 1.60 -8.97
N ALA A 8 -2.13 2.13 -9.51
CA ALA A 8 -3.45 1.76 -9.05
C ALA A 8 -3.79 0.30 -9.45
N LEU A 9 -3.43 -0.10 -10.68
CA LEU A 9 -3.67 -1.46 -11.19
C LEU A 9 -2.89 -2.52 -10.42
N LYS A 10 -1.61 -2.29 -10.13
CA LYS A 10 -0.79 -3.22 -9.35
C LYS A 10 -1.30 -3.32 -7.91
N ALA A 11 -1.70 -2.19 -7.29
CA ALA A 11 -2.26 -2.18 -5.94
C ALA A 11 -3.56 -2.97 -5.86
N PHE A 12 -4.46 -2.78 -6.83
CA PHE A 12 -5.69 -3.55 -6.96
C PHE A 12 -5.40 -5.05 -7.07
N GLY A 13 -4.53 -5.45 -8.02
CA GLY A 13 -4.18 -6.86 -8.23
C GLY A 13 -3.59 -7.52 -6.99
N ALA A 14 -2.70 -6.82 -6.28
CA ALA A 14 -2.10 -7.35 -5.06
C ALA A 14 -3.08 -7.53 -3.91
N ALA A 15 -3.98 -6.56 -3.69
CA ALA A 15 -5.03 -6.69 -2.68
C ALA A 15 -5.99 -7.84 -3.03
N ALA A 16 -6.45 -7.90 -4.29
CA ALA A 16 -7.35 -8.93 -4.77
C ALA A 16 -6.74 -10.34 -4.64
N ALA A 17 -5.47 -10.51 -5.00
CA ALA A 17 -4.76 -11.78 -4.84
C ALA A 17 -4.60 -12.19 -3.36
N SER A 18 -4.32 -11.23 -2.47
CA SER A 18 -4.02 -11.52 -1.07
C SER A 18 -5.26 -11.92 -0.28
N SER A 19 -6.34 -11.12 -0.34
CA SER A 19 -7.56 -11.38 0.44
C SER A 19 -8.63 -12.18 -0.30
N GLY A 20 -8.59 -12.20 -1.63
CA GLY A 20 -9.63 -12.80 -2.48
C GLY A 20 -9.16 -14.00 -3.31
N ALA A 21 -7.90 -14.41 -3.21
CA ALA A 21 -7.31 -15.49 -4.00
C ALA A 21 -7.49 -15.31 -5.53
N VAL A 22 -7.56 -14.06 -5.99
CA VAL A 22 -7.75 -13.74 -7.42
C VAL A 22 -6.43 -13.93 -8.16
N GLY A 23 -6.36 -14.97 -9.01
CA GLY A 23 -5.17 -15.26 -9.83
C GLY A 23 -5.08 -14.46 -11.13
N LEU A 24 -6.22 -14.02 -11.67
CA LEU A 24 -6.31 -13.25 -12.92
C LEU A 24 -7.51 -12.31 -12.87
N PHE A 25 -7.35 -11.10 -13.38
CA PHE A 25 -8.45 -10.15 -13.56
C PHE A 25 -8.27 -9.37 -14.86
N HIS A 26 -9.40 -8.91 -15.41
CA HIS A 26 -9.43 -7.98 -16.52
C HIS A 26 -10.21 -6.74 -16.10
N ILE A 27 -9.81 -5.56 -16.59
CA ILE A 27 -10.58 -4.33 -16.45
C ILE A 27 -10.96 -3.89 -17.87
N ALA A 28 -12.27 -3.93 -18.15
CA ALA A 28 -12.80 -3.55 -19.45
C ALA A 28 -12.37 -2.13 -19.84
N GLY A 29 -11.87 -1.97 -21.06
CA GLY A 29 -11.33 -0.71 -21.59
C GLY A 29 -9.94 -0.33 -21.08
N VAL A 30 -9.30 -1.17 -20.24
CA VAL A 30 -7.97 -0.93 -19.67
C VAL A 30 -7.00 -2.05 -20.01
N THR A 31 -7.39 -3.30 -19.74
CA THR A 31 -6.54 -4.45 -20.05
C THR A 31 -6.52 -4.69 -21.57
N PRO A 32 -5.35 -4.89 -22.22
CA PRO A 32 -5.26 -4.95 -23.69
C PRO A 32 -6.19 -5.96 -24.37
N GLU A 33 -6.35 -7.15 -23.79
CA GLU A 33 -7.24 -8.22 -24.26
C GLU A 33 -8.72 -8.01 -23.87
N ALA A 34 -9.03 -6.98 -23.08
CA ALA A 34 -10.37 -6.64 -22.60
C ALA A 34 -10.81 -5.25 -23.08
N PRO A 35 -10.94 -4.99 -24.39
CA PRO A 35 -11.34 -3.68 -24.89
C PRO A 35 -12.74 -3.27 -24.39
N ASP A 36 -13.63 -4.23 -24.18
CA ASP A 36 -14.92 -4.05 -23.54
C ASP A 36 -15.36 -5.34 -22.81
N VAL A 37 -16.51 -5.27 -22.12
CA VAL A 37 -17.07 -6.41 -21.38
C VAL A 37 -17.50 -7.54 -22.33
N ALA A 38 -17.97 -7.20 -23.54
CA ALA A 38 -18.47 -8.19 -24.50
C ALA A 38 -17.33 -9.06 -25.03
N ALA A 39 -16.14 -8.48 -25.25
CA ALA A 39 -14.95 -9.20 -25.68
C ALA A 39 -14.49 -10.27 -24.68
N ILE A 40 -14.66 -10.02 -23.37
CA ILE A 40 -14.30 -10.98 -22.30
C ILE A 40 -15.42 -11.97 -22.03
N LEU A 41 -16.68 -11.53 -22.04
CA LEU A 41 -17.85 -12.36 -21.75
C LEU A 41 -18.43 -13.07 -22.98
N ALA A 42 -17.73 -13.09 -24.12
CA ALA A 42 -18.14 -13.82 -25.32
C ALA A 42 -18.26 -15.35 -25.12
N GLY A 43 -17.88 -15.87 -23.95
CA GLY A 43 -17.99 -17.26 -23.53
C GLY A 43 -19.24 -17.57 -22.69
N PRO A 44 -19.15 -18.50 -21.73
CA PRO A 44 -20.25 -18.82 -20.81
C PRO A 44 -20.72 -17.60 -20.00
N GLU A 45 -21.98 -17.63 -19.57
CA GLU A 45 -22.50 -16.64 -18.63
C GLU A 45 -21.64 -16.58 -17.35
N PRO A 46 -21.44 -15.40 -16.77
CA PRO A 46 -20.65 -15.27 -15.55
C PRO A 46 -21.32 -16.03 -14.39
N GLU A 47 -20.52 -16.83 -13.66
CA GLU A 47 -21.00 -17.57 -12.48
C GLU A 47 -21.63 -16.65 -11.42
N ALA A 48 -21.13 -15.42 -11.30
CA ALA A 48 -21.68 -14.39 -10.44
C ALA A 48 -21.46 -12.99 -11.03
N VAL A 49 -22.42 -12.10 -10.80
CA VAL A 49 -22.29 -10.65 -11.08
C VAL A 49 -22.38 -9.90 -9.76
N ILE A 50 -21.25 -9.31 -9.35
CA ILE A 50 -21.17 -8.53 -8.11
C ILE A 50 -21.23 -7.04 -8.44
N ARG A 51 -22.25 -6.34 -7.94
CA ARG A 51 -22.34 -4.88 -8.00
C ARG A 51 -21.68 -4.29 -6.76
N VAL A 52 -20.47 -3.75 -6.91
CA VAL A 52 -19.72 -3.15 -5.80
C VAL A 52 -20.44 -1.89 -5.32
N THR A 53 -20.86 -1.88 -4.06
CA THR A 53 -21.49 -0.71 -3.42
C THR A 53 -20.51 0.05 -2.51
N PRO A 54 -20.77 1.33 -2.20
CA PRO A 54 -19.98 2.08 -1.23
C PRO A 54 -19.87 1.39 0.13
N GLU A 55 -20.94 0.74 0.60
CA GLU A 55 -20.96 0.01 1.88
C GLU A 55 -20.04 -1.21 1.83
N MET A 56 -19.96 -1.91 0.69
CA MET A 56 -19.02 -3.01 0.50
C MET A 56 -17.57 -2.52 0.58
N VAL A 57 -17.26 -1.38 -0.04
CA VAL A 57 -15.93 -0.77 0.00
C VAL A 57 -15.59 -0.32 1.43
N ALA A 58 -16.52 0.34 2.12
CA ALA A 58 -16.33 0.77 3.50
C ALA A 58 -16.09 -0.43 4.44
N LYS A 59 -16.88 -1.50 4.30
CA LYS A 59 -16.72 -2.74 5.07
C LYS A 59 -15.38 -3.41 4.79
N ALA A 60 -14.99 -3.52 3.52
CA ALA A 60 -13.69 -4.10 3.14
C ALA A 60 -12.53 -3.29 3.72
N ARG A 61 -12.60 -1.95 3.62
CA ARG A 61 -11.59 -1.04 4.19
C ARG A 61 -11.48 -1.17 5.70
N ALA A 62 -12.61 -1.21 6.41
CA ALA A 62 -12.63 -1.38 7.87
C ALA A 62 -11.99 -2.72 8.29
N GLY A 63 -12.18 -3.78 7.49
CA GLY A 63 -11.59 -5.09 7.74
C GLY A 63 -10.07 -5.18 7.54
N LEU A 64 -9.42 -4.16 6.97
CA LEU A 64 -7.97 -4.11 6.80
C LEU A 64 -7.24 -3.56 8.05
N SER A 65 -7.97 -3.01 9.02
CA SER A 65 -7.40 -2.54 10.28
C SER A 65 -7.70 -3.53 11.39
N THR A 66 -6.66 -3.94 12.13
CA THR A 66 -6.79 -4.86 13.28
C THR A 66 -6.54 -4.16 14.61
N ALA A 67 -5.89 -2.99 14.60
CA ALA A 67 -5.68 -2.18 15.80
C ALA A 67 -6.88 -1.24 16.04
N ALA A 68 -7.71 -1.52 17.04
CA ALA A 68 -8.77 -0.60 17.46
C ALA A 68 -8.20 0.48 18.39
N ALA A 69 -8.46 1.76 18.09
CA ALA A 69 -8.16 2.89 18.97
C ALA A 69 -6.69 3.01 19.45
N ALA A 70 -5.73 2.64 18.60
CA ALA A 70 -4.31 2.84 18.90
C ALA A 70 -4.00 4.32 19.14
N LYS A 71 -3.19 4.62 20.17
CA LYS A 71 -2.77 5.99 20.52
C LYS A 71 -1.43 6.37 19.89
N THR A 72 -0.64 5.38 19.54
CA THR A 72 0.68 5.49 18.93
C THR A 72 0.78 4.49 17.77
N ILE A 73 1.71 4.74 16.87
CA ILE A 73 2.17 3.76 15.89
C ILE A 73 3.66 3.53 16.11
N ASP A 74 4.17 2.38 15.73
CA ASP A 74 5.59 2.02 15.87
C ASP A 74 6.34 2.09 14.55
N ALA A 75 5.61 1.92 13.44
CA ALA A 75 6.15 1.98 12.10
C ALA A 75 5.07 2.28 11.06
N VAL A 76 5.52 2.72 9.89
CA VAL A 76 4.76 2.68 8.65
C VAL A 76 5.43 1.73 7.68
N ALA A 77 4.67 0.92 6.93
CA ALA A 77 5.20 0.17 5.79
C ALA A 77 4.40 0.45 4.53
N ILE A 78 5.09 0.71 3.43
CA ILE A 78 4.51 0.96 2.11
C ILE A 78 5.31 0.21 1.05
N GLY A 79 4.74 0.09 -0.16
CA GLY A 79 5.43 -0.59 -1.26
C GLY A 79 5.20 -2.09 -1.31
N SER A 80 3.94 -2.51 -1.15
CA SER A 80 3.51 -3.85 -1.52
C SER A 80 2.22 -3.79 -2.34
N PRO A 81 2.33 -3.80 -3.69
CA PRO A 81 3.54 -4.03 -4.49
C PRO A 81 4.61 -2.94 -4.38
N HIS A 82 5.84 -3.29 -4.74
CA HIS A 82 7.01 -2.41 -4.67
C HIS A 82 6.75 -1.01 -5.23
N LEU A 83 7.22 0.00 -4.50
CA LEU A 83 7.03 1.40 -4.88
C LEU A 83 7.63 1.71 -6.25
N SER A 84 6.89 2.46 -7.06
CA SER A 84 7.37 3.10 -8.29
C SER A 84 8.10 4.40 -7.98
N HIS A 85 8.73 4.98 -9.00
CA HIS A 85 9.30 6.33 -8.92
C HIS A 85 8.26 7.40 -8.60
N ALA A 86 7.07 7.32 -9.22
CA ALA A 86 6.00 8.29 -8.99
C ALA A 86 5.44 8.21 -7.56
N GLU A 87 5.42 7.01 -6.97
CA GLU A 87 5.07 6.85 -5.56
C GLU A 87 6.14 7.40 -4.62
N PHE A 88 7.43 7.28 -4.96
CA PHE A 88 8.51 7.97 -4.24
C PHE A 88 8.40 9.50 -4.37
N ASP A 89 8.05 10.04 -5.54
CA ASP A 89 7.80 11.47 -5.71
C ASP A 89 6.67 11.95 -4.77
N SER A 90 5.63 11.13 -4.64
CA SER A 90 4.52 11.42 -3.73
C SER A 90 4.92 11.31 -2.26
N LEU A 91 5.71 10.30 -1.89
CA LEU A 91 6.27 10.15 -0.55
C LEU A 91 7.14 11.36 -0.17
N GLU A 92 8.08 11.76 -1.01
CA GLU A 92 8.95 12.92 -0.76
C GLU A 92 8.16 14.22 -0.62
N ARG A 93 7.17 14.42 -1.49
CA ARG A 93 6.28 15.60 -1.43
C ARG A 93 5.50 15.64 -0.12
N LEU A 94 5.00 14.51 0.35
CA LEU A 94 4.23 14.42 1.60
C LEU A 94 5.13 14.57 2.83
N ILE A 95 6.35 14.02 2.81
CA ILE A 95 7.33 14.22 3.88
C ILE A 95 7.71 15.70 3.95
N ALA A 96 7.88 16.36 2.80
CA ALA A 96 8.17 17.79 2.70
C ALA A 96 9.39 18.23 3.52
N GLY A 97 10.42 17.37 3.60
CA GLY A 97 11.66 17.61 4.35
C GLY A 97 11.51 17.52 5.88
N ARG A 98 10.35 17.09 6.39
CA ARG A 98 10.12 16.88 7.83
C ARG A 98 10.84 15.62 8.31
N GLN A 99 11.16 15.60 9.61
CA GLN A 99 11.68 14.40 10.28
C GLN A 99 10.51 13.49 10.68
N LEU A 100 10.67 12.19 10.45
CA LEU A 100 9.71 11.18 10.89
C LEU A 100 10.01 10.78 12.33
N ALA A 101 8.96 10.76 13.17
CA ALA A 101 9.05 10.30 14.56
C ALA A 101 9.14 8.77 14.65
N VAL A 102 8.57 8.06 13.67
CA VAL A 102 8.68 6.60 13.52
C VAL A 102 9.12 6.23 12.10
N PRO A 103 9.80 5.10 11.90
CA PRO A 103 10.32 4.73 10.59
C PRO A 103 9.22 4.47 9.56
N VAL A 104 9.45 4.90 8.32
CA VAL A 104 8.68 4.49 7.14
C VAL A 104 9.50 3.46 6.36
N TYR A 105 9.09 2.20 6.37
CA TYR A 105 9.68 1.13 5.56
C TYR A 105 9.13 1.22 4.12
N ALA A 106 9.95 1.77 3.22
CA ALA A 106 9.63 1.93 1.82
C ALA A 106 10.17 0.74 1.00
N CYS A 107 9.31 -0.24 0.74
CA CYS A 107 9.69 -1.44 0.00
C CYS A 107 9.66 -1.18 -1.52
N THR A 108 10.75 -1.49 -2.21
CA THR A 108 10.89 -1.21 -3.65
C THR A 108 11.81 -2.21 -4.36
N GLY A 109 11.94 -2.11 -5.68
CA GLY A 109 12.88 -2.91 -6.47
C GLY A 109 14.13 -2.12 -6.87
N ARG A 110 15.21 -2.83 -7.26
CA ARG A 110 16.48 -2.22 -7.72
C ARG A 110 16.33 -1.11 -8.76
N HIS A 111 15.41 -1.26 -9.71
CA HIS A 111 15.20 -0.28 -10.78
C HIS A 111 14.75 1.08 -10.22
N ALA A 112 13.93 1.06 -9.16
CA ALA A 112 13.50 2.27 -8.49
C ALA A 112 14.63 2.89 -7.67
N LEU A 113 15.29 2.06 -6.88
CA LEU A 113 16.41 2.47 -6.04
C LEU A 113 17.55 3.12 -6.85
N ALA A 114 17.88 2.57 -8.01
CA ALA A 114 18.97 3.08 -8.85
C ALA A 114 18.75 4.52 -9.34
N LEU A 115 17.51 4.98 -9.56
CA LEU A 115 17.29 6.40 -9.90
C LEU A 115 17.35 7.30 -8.66
N LEU A 116 16.85 6.82 -7.51
CA LEU A 116 16.97 7.57 -6.26
C LEU A 116 18.43 7.80 -5.86
N GLU A 117 19.31 6.85 -6.17
CA GLU A 117 20.75 6.97 -5.91
C GLU A 117 21.42 8.00 -6.81
N LYS A 118 21.09 8.03 -8.11
CA LYS A 118 21.66 8.97 -9.08
C LYS A 118 21.47 10.43 -8.67
N ASP A 119 20.30 10.77 -8.13
CA ASP A 119 19.93 12.16 -7.81
C ASP A 119 20.10 12.50 -6.31
N GLY A 120 20.77 11.61 -5.56
CA GLY A 120 21.00 11.74 -4.11
C GLY A 120 19.72 11.72 -3.27
N ARG A 121 18.56 11.38 -3.86
CA ARG A 121 17.24 11.30 -3.21
C ARG A 121 17.21 10.25 -2.12
N ARG A 122 17.85 9.11 -2.36
CA ARG A 122 18.01 8.03 -1.37
C ARG A 122 18.47 8.56 -0.01
N LYS A 123 19.59 9.30 0.00
CA LYS A 123 20.18 9.84 1.24
C LYS A 123 19.26 10.84 1.94
N ARG A 124 18.52 11.66 1.18
CA ARG A 124 17.57 12.63 1.75
C ARG A 124 16.39 11.94 2.42
N LEU A 125 15.83 10.93 1.76
CA LEU A 125 14.77 10.09 2.34
C LEU A 125 15.24 9.37 3.61
N GLU A 126 16.41 8.75 3.56
CA GLU A 126 17.01 8.06 4.72
C GLU A 126 17.27 9.04 5.89
N ALA A 127 17.74 10.26 5.60
CA ALA A 127 17.94 11.30 6.61
C ALA A 127 16.63 11.71 7.32
N SER A 128 15.50 11.72 6.60
CA SER A 128 14.18 11.99 7.18
C SER A 128 13.63 10.84 8.04
N GLY A 129 14.24 9.65 8.01
CA GLY A 129 13.76 8.46 8.73
C GLY A 129 13.07 7.40 7.86
N VAL A 130 13.18 7.49 6.54
CA VAL A 130 12.70 6.43 5.63
C VAL A 130 13.72 5.30 5.57
N VAL A 131 13.27 4.07 5.79
CA VAL A 131 14.07 2.86 5.63
C VAL A 131 13.73 2.24 4.28
N ILE A 132 14.64 2.36 3.31
CA ILE A 132 14.42 1.77 1.98
C ILE A 132 14.78 0.28 2.00
N VAL A 133 13.81 -0.55 1.62
CA VAL A 133 13.94 -2.00 1.56
C VAL A 133 13.89 -2.44 0.09
N ALA A 134 15.00 -2.94 -0.44
CA ALA A 134 15.10 -3.34 -1.85
C ALA A 134 14.84 -4.84 -2.04
N ASP A 135 14.09 -5.19 -3.09
CA ASP A 135 13.83 -6.54 -3.60
C ASP A 135 13.15 -7.53 -2.64
N THR A 136 12.69 -7.04 -1.49
CA THR A 136 11.93 -7.80 -0.50
C THR A 136 10.90 -6.89 0.17
N CYS A 137 10.22 -7.37 1.21
CA CYS A 137 9.29 -6.59 1.99
C CYS A 137 9.20 -7.05 3.45
N VAL A 138 8.62 -6.19 4.29
CA VAL A 138 8.53 -6.41 5.75
C VAL A 138 7.73 -7.64 6.18
N VAL A 139 6.85 -8.16 5.31
CA VAL A 139 6.01 -9.33 5.63
C VAL A 139 6.60 -10.66 5.13
N VAL A 140 7.71 -10.63 4.41
CA VAL A 140 8.38 -11.85 3.90
C VAL A 140 9.75 -12.06 4.56
N THR A 141 10.40 -10.99 5.00
CA THR A 141 11.70 -11.05 5.68
C THR A 141 11.66 -10.27 7.00
N PRO A 142 12.33 -10.74 8.06
CA PRO A 142 12.30 -10.11 9.40
C PRO A 142 13.16 -8.84 9.43
N ILE A 143 12.67 -7.78 8.79
CA ILE A 143 13.37 -6.47 8.69
C ILE A 143 13.02 -5.57 9.87
N MET A 144 11.76 -5.60 10.30
CA MET A 144 11.27 -4.75 11.37
C MET A 144 11.71 -5.31 12.73
N PRO A 145 11.97 -4.45 13.73
CA PRO A 145 12.21 -4.89 15.10
C PRO A 145 11.05 -5.74 15.62
N ASP A 146 11.34 -6.71 16.48
CA ASP A 146 10.31 -7.43 17.21
C ASP A 146 9.80 -6.54 18.37
N ILE A 147 8.58 -6.03 18.22
CA ILE A 147 7.91 -5.17 19.20
C ILE A 147 6.62 -5.86 19.62
N GLY A 148 6.55 -6.28 20.88
CA GLY A 148 5.34 -6.88 21.45
C GLY A 148 4.15 -5.93 21.34
N ASN A 149 3.10 -6.37 20.64
CA ASN A 149 1.91 -5.58 20.32
C ASN A 149 2.17 -4.30 19.50
N GLY A 150 3.22 -4.29 18.67
CA GLY A 150 3.51 -3.16 17.79
C GLY A 150 2.36 -2.85 16.83
N VAL A 151 2.20 -1.59 16.46
CA VAL A 151 1.18 -1.10 15.52
C VAL A 151 1.86 -0.57 14.26
N LEU A 152 1.58 -1.22 13.14
CA LEU A 152 2.03 -0.86 11.80
C LEU A 152 0.92 -0.13 11.05
N MET A 153 1.21 1.04 10.50
CA MET A 153 0.29 1.72 9.60
C MET A 153 0.71 1.52 8.13
N THR A 154 -0.25 1.32 7.23
CA THR A 154 0.04 1.03 5.81
C THR A 154 -1.06 1.50 4.86
N ASN A 155 -0.66 1.82 3.62
CA ASN A 155 -1.56 2.06 2.50
C ASN A 155 -1.71 0.84 1.56
N SER A 156 -1.13 -0.30 1.93
CA SER A 156 -1.16 -1.52 1.12
C SER A 156 -2.14 -2.53 1.71
N GLY A 157 -3.13 -2.94 0.90
CA GLY A 157 -4.06 -4.01 1.28
C GLY A 157 -3.33 -5.35 1.52
N LYS A 158 -2.24 -5.61 0.77
CA LYS A 158 -1.42 -6.82 0.94
C LYS A 158 -0.65 -6.81 2.26
N PHE A 159 -0.05 -5.68 2.63
CA PHE A 159 0.57 -5.57 3.95
C PHE A 159 -0.45 -5.63 5.07
N ALA A 160 -1.59 -4.96 4.91
CA ALA A 160 -2.64 -5.02 5.91
C ALA A 160 -3.13 -6.45 6.17
N HIS A 161 -3.21 -7.27 5.12
CA HIS A 161 -3.58 -8.68 5.21
C HIS A 161 -2.50 -9.55 5.91
N TYR A 162 -1.23 -9.44 5.50
CA TYR A 162 -0.19 -10.37 5.97
C TYR A 162 0.57 -9.92 7.22
N ALA A 163 0.64 -8.62 7.52
CA ALA A 163 1.47 -8.12 8.60
C ALA A 163 1.14 -8.73 9.97
N PRO A 164 -0.13 -8.91 10.39
CA PRO A 164 -0.43 -9.53 11.68
C PRO A 164 0.11 -10.95 11.81
N GLY A 165 -0.09 -11.78 10.77
CA GLY A 165 0.34 -13.18 10.78
C GLY A 165 1.86 -13.36 10.61
N ASN A 166 2.50 -12.48 9.83
CA ASN A 166 3.90 -12.66 9.43
C ASN A 166 4.89 -11.87 10.29
N THR A 167 4.44 -10.79 10.93
CA THR A 167 5.31 -9.87 11.70
C THR A 167 4.88 -9.72 13.16
N GLY A 168 3.65 -10.11 13.51
CA GLY A 168 3.08 -9.89 14.85
C GLY A 168 2.56 -8.48 15.09
N TYR A 169 2.76 -7.54 14.16
CA TYR A 169 2.23 -6.18 14.29
C TYR A 169 0.72 -6.14 14.00
N ALA A 170 -0.03 -5.45 14.86
CA ALA A 170 -1.38 -5.02 14.54
C ALA A 170 -1.34 -3.94 13.45
N VAL A 171 -2.44 -3.76 12.71
CA VAL A 171 -2.47 -2.93 11.51
C VAL A 171 -3.48 -1.79 11.62
N LEU A 172 -3.07 -0.62 11.10
CA LEU A 172 -3.97 0.46 10.69
C LEU A 172 -3.83 0.69 9.17
N TYR A 173 -4.93 0.53 8.43
CA TYR A 173 -4.97 0.81 7.00
C TYR A 173 -5.45 2.25 6.73
N ALA A 174 -4.70 3.00 5.92
CA ALA A 174 -5.00 4.41 5.61
C ALA A 174 -4.42 4.87 4.28
N SER A 175 -4.66 6.13 3.91
CA SER A 175 -4.05 6.73 2.71
C SER A 175 -2.54 6.91 2.89
N LEU A 176 -1.79 7.10 1.77
CA LEU A 176 -0.36 7.44 1.85
C LEU A 176 -0.13 8.74 2.63
N ALA A 177 -1.00 9.74 2.45
CA ALA A 177 -0.92 11.01 3.16
C ALA A 177 -1.06 10.83 4.67
N ASP A 178 -2.06 10.06 5.10
CA ASP A 178 -2.28 9.73 6.51
C ASP A 178 -1.14 8.92 7.10
N CYS A 179 -0.59 7.96 6.35
CA CYS A 179 0.57 7.20 6.78
C CYS A 179 1.77 8.13 7.03
N VAL A 180 2.06 9.04 6.10
CA VAL A 180 3.17 9.99 6.24
C VAL A 180 2.94 10.96 7.40
N GLU A 181 1.74 11.51 7.53
CA GLU A 181 1.43 12.45 8.61
C GLU A 181 1.51 11.75 9.99
N SER A 182 1.02 10.51 10.07
CA SER A 182 1.13 9.70 11.28
C SER A 182 2.58 9.38 11.60
N ALA A 183 3.42 9.12 10.59
CA ALA A 183 4.85 8.87 10.79
C ALA A 183 5.58 10.12 11.31
N VAL A 184 5.22 11.31 10.83
CA VAL A 184 5.76 12.58 11.31
C VAL A 184 5.38 12.82 12.78
N LEU A 185 4.14 12.51 13.17
CA LEU A 185 3.62 12.79 14.51
C LEU A 185 3.80 11.66 15.53
N GLY A 186 4.16 10.45 15.09
CA GLY A 186 4.30 9.25 15.94
C GLY A 186 2.96 8.69 16.47
N LYS A 187 1.84 9.12 15.91
CA LYS A 187 0.49 8.71 16.32
C LYS A 187 -0.46 8.66 15.12
N PRO A 188 -1.52 7.84 15.16
CA PRO A 188 -2.47 7.77 14.05
C PRO A 188 -3.12 9.12 13.76
N VAL A 189 -3.09 9.51 12.50
CA VAL A 189 -3.86 10.60 11.91
C VAL A 189 -4.66 10.02 10.75
N PHE A 190 -5.96 10.31 10.75
CA PHE A 190 -6.86 9.99 9.65
C PHE A 190 -7.46 11.29 9.18
N THR A 191 -7.10 11.70 7.97
CA THR A 191 -7.83 12.75 7.28
C THR A 191 -9.06 12.13 6.61
N ASP A 192 -10.22 12.79 6.74
CA ASP A 192 -11.43 12.42 6.00
C ASP A 192 -11.22 12.76 4.50
N VAL A 193 -10.34 12.01 3.83
CA VAL A 193 -10.28 12.02 2.37
C VAL A 193 -11.11 10.84 1.90
N ALA A 194 -12.42 11.02 2.02
CA ALA A 194 -13.38 10.30 1.21
C ALA A 194 -13.24 10.80 -0.24
N ALA A 195 -12.49 10.06 -1.06
CA ALA A 195 -12.63 10.02 -2.50
C ALA A 195 -12.06 8.70 -3.03
#